data_AF-A0A0Q7QPW3-F1
#
_entry.id   AF-A0A0Q7QPW3-F1
#
_cell.length_a   1.000
_cell.length_b   1.000
_cell.length_c   1.000
_cell.angle_alpha   90.00
_cell.angle_beta   90.00
_cell.angle_gamma   90.00
#
_symmetry.space_group_name_H-M   'P 1'
#
loop_
_entity.id
_entity.type
_entity.pdbx_description
1 polymer ?
#
loop_
_entity_poly.entity_id
_entity_poly.type
_entity_poly.pdbx_seq_one_letter_code
_entity_poly.pdbx_strand_id
1 'polypeptide(L)'
;MSAPSDRGSTDPAPRSGLSRALVVVTVLGLVLAVIGGVVGVLSSQLGGDDTEEQDAVVSAVTTFASVYNTYDVAQKDDYQQRMKPLLTAGYYTQFTKVTDAVFSALTSKKQKSGSPQVLSVAISDLDDDSAVALVAVNASITSGNQAAVVRRFRWQVTLNRSGNDWRVNQFDSVTPVEATAGDATTPTPSASPSAGASPSEGGQ
;
A
#
# COMPACT_ATOMS: atom_id res chain seq x y z
N MET A 1 6.56 46.37 85.37
CA MET A 1 5.80 47.55 84.92
C MET A 1 6.46 48.05 83.64
N SER A 2 5.82 47.74 82.51
CA SER A 2 5.88 48.37 81.18
C SER A 2 7.21 48.63 80.46
N ALA A 3 7.40 47.88 79.37
CA ALA A 3 8.07 48.34 78.16
C ALA A 3 7.24 49.41 77.41
N PRO A 4 7.86 50.14 76.48
CA PRO A 4 7.22 50.26 75.16
C PRO A 4 8.22 49.97 74.03
N SER A 5 7.79 49.11 73.12
CA SER A 5 8.37 48.91 71.80
C SER A 5 7.76 49.92 70.84
N ASP A 6 8.56 50.58 69.99
CA ASP A 6 8.05 51.10 68.72
C ASP A 6 8.97 50.80 67.53
N ARG A 7 8.28 50.21 66.56
CA ARG A 7 8.47 49.98 65.12
C ARG A 7 9.79 50.32 64.42
N GLY A 8 10.32 49.27 63.78
CA GLY A 8 10.95 49.34 62.46
C GLY A 8 10.43 48.21 61.58
N SER A 9 9.37 48.49 60.81
CA SER A 9 8.88 47.63 59.73
C SER A 9 9.86 47.66 58.56
N THR A 10 10.20 46.52 57.93
CA THR A 10 10.26 46.33 56.46
C THR A 10 10.45 44.84 56.12
N ASP A 11 9.51 44.26 55.39
CA ASP A 11 9.66 43.10 54.48
C ASP A 11 9.48 43.70 53.04
N PRO A 12 9.98 43.19 51.86
CA PRO A 12 10.00 41.77 51.45
C PRO A 12 11.06 41.25 50.43
N ALA A 13 11.15 39.91 50.38
CA ALA A 13 11.33 38.96 49.26
C ALA A 13 12.60 38.90 48.34
N PRO A 14 13.14 37.67 48.08
CA PRO A 14 14.25 37.44 47.15
C PRO A 14 13.80 37.49 45.68
N ARG A 15 14.44 38.34 44.87
CA ARG A 15 14.07 38.64 43.48
C ARG A 15 14.94 37.94 42.41
N SER A 16 15.75 36.96 42.77
CA SER A 16 16.82 36.41 41.91
C SER A 16 16.51 35.08 41.19
N GLY A 17 15.41 34.40 41.51
CA GLY A 17 15.04 33.12 40.89
C GLY A 17 14.29 33.24 39.57
N LEU A 18 13.49 34.31 39.41
CA LEU A 18 12.65 34.53 38.24
C LEU A 18 13.47 34.87 36.99
N SER A 19 14.54 35.65 37.12
CA SER A 19 15.40 36.02 35.98
C SER A 19 16.17 34.84 35.41
N ARG A 20 16.67 33.94 36.27
CA ARG A 20 17.35 32.70 35.83
C ARG A 20 16.38 31.72 35.20
N ALA A 21 15.18 31.55 35.76
CA ALA A 21 14.14 30.72 35.16
C ALA A 21 13.73 31.24 33.77
N LEU A 22 13.59 32.56 33.62
CA LEU A 22 13.22 33.19 32.35
C LEU A 22 14.32 33.04 31.28
N VAL A 23 15.59 33.15 31.66
CA VAL A 23 16.73 32.90 30.75
C VAL A 23 16.78 31.44 30.31
N VAL A 24 16.59 30.48 31.23
CA VAL A 24 16.59 29.05 30.89
C VAL A 24 15.44 28.69 29.95
N VAL A 25 14.23 29.21 30.20
CA VAL A 25 13.07 28.99 29.33
C VAL A 25 13.29 29.61 27.94
N THR A 26 13.91 30.80 27.89
CA THR A 26 14.21 31.46 26.61
C THR A 26 15.24 30.67 25.81
N VAL A 27 16.32 30.21 26.43
CA VAL A 27 17.36 29.40 25.77
C VAL A 27 16.79 28.06 25.31
N LEU A 28 15.97 27.39 26.13
CA LEU A 28 15.33 26.14 25.76
C LEU A 28 14.35 26.30 24.59
N GLY A 29 13.55 27.38 24.59
CA GLY A 29 12.67 27.71 23.47
C GLY A 29 13.44 27.98 22.17
N LEU A 30 14.59 28.63 22.26
CA LEU A 30 15.44 28.93 21.11
C LEU A 30 16.10 27.65 20.55
N VAL A 31 16.55 26.74 21.43
CA VAL A 31 17.07 25.43 21.01
C VAL A 31 15.98 24.59 20.34
N LEU A 32 14.77 24.54 20.90
CA LEU A 32 13.66 23.81 20.29
C LEU A 32 13.23 24.41 18.94
N ALA A 33 13.26 25.74 18.79
CA ALA A 33 12.97 26.40 17.53
C ALA A 33 14.03 26.10 16.46
N VAL A 34 15.31 26.04 16.84
CA VAL A 34 16.40 25.66 15.92
C VAL A 34 16.28 24.20 15.51
N ILE A 35 16.00 23.28 16.45
CA ILE A 35 15.79 21.86 16.13
C ILE A 35 14.57 21.70 15.22
N GLY A 36 13.44 22.33 15.55
CA GLY A 36 12.22 22.30 14.74
C GLY A 36 12.42 22.91 13.36
N GLY A 37 13.21 23.98 13.25
CA GLY A 37 13.59 24.60 11.98
C GLY A 37 14.47 23.70 11.13
N VAL A 38 15.49 23.06 11.71
CA VAL A 38 16.38 22.13 10.99
C VAL A 38 15.61 20.89 10.54
N VAL A 39 14.79 20.30 11.41
CA VAL A 39 13.93 19.16 11.04
C VAL A 39 12.93 19.58 9.98
N GLY A 40 12.27 20.73 10.12
CA GLY A 40 11.32 21.24 9.13
C GLY A 40 11.94 21.48 7.76
N VAL A 41 13.16 22.03 7.69
CA VAL A 41 13.89 22.25 6.44
C VAL A 41 14.38 20.94 5.82
N LEU A 42 14.87 19.98 6.62
CA LEU A 42 15.21 18.65 6.10
C LEU A 42 13.98 17.91 5.57
N SER A 43 12.87 17.94 6.30
CA SER A 43 11.61 17.29 5.89
C SER A 43 10.99 17.93 4.65
N SER A 44 11.12 19.23 4.46
CA SER A 44 10.59 19.92 3.27
C SER A 44 11.49 19.78 2.04
N GLN A 45 12.80 19.53 2.20
CA GLN A 45 13.68 19.12 1.10
C GLN A 45 13.49 17.66 0.68
N LEU A 46 12.88 16.83 1.53
CA LEU A 46 12.59 15.42 1.23
C LEU A 46 11.15 15.20 0.74
N GLY A 47 10.17 16.01 1.14
CA GLY A 47 8.75 15.66 0.95
C GLY A 47 8.02 16.22 -0.29
N GLY A 48 8.60 17.20 -1.00
CA GLY A 48 7.93 17.88 -2.11
C GLY A 48 7.90 17.05 -3.41
N ASP A 49 9.07 16.62 -3.86
CA ASP A 49 9.24 15.85 -5.10
C ASP A 49 8.68 14.43 -4.96
N ASP A 50 8.79 13.84 -3.76
CA ASP A 50 8.30 12.49 -3.45
C ASP A 50 6.79 12.35 -3.69
N THR A 51 5.99 13.41 -3.46
CA THR A 51 4.53 13.33 -3.66
C THR A 51 4.17 13.34 -5.14
N GLU A 52 4.84 14.18 -5.94
CA GLU A 52 4.62 14.24 -7.40
C GLU A 52 5.06 12.93 -8.08
N GLU A 53 6.19 12.37 -7.66
CA GLU A 53 6.67 11.08 -8.15
C GLU A 53 5.73 9.93 -7.77
N GLN A 54 5.24 9.91 -6.53
CA GLN A 54 4.24 8.93 -6.10
C GLN A 54 2.96 9.02 -6.93
N ASP A 55 2.45 10.23 -7.17
CA ASP A 55 1.27 10.46 -8.00
C ASP A 55 1.49 10.00 -9.45
N ALA A 56 2.69 10.22 -10.00
CA ALA A 56 3.06 9.75 -11.34
C ALA A 56 3.08 8.22 -11.42
N VAL A 57 3.65 7.54 -10.42
CA VAL A 57 3.63 6.07 -10.33
C VAL A 57 2.21 5.54 -10.20
N VAL A 58 1.39 6.12 -9.30
CA VAL A 58 -0.01 5.73 -9.11
C VAL A 58 -0.80 5.89 -10.41
N SER A 59 -0.60 7.00 -11.13
CA SER A 59 -1.22 7.26 -12.43
C SER A 59 -0.82 6.23 -13.49
N ALA A 60 0.48 5.92 -13.60
CA ALA A 60 1.00 4.93 -14.54
C ALA A 60 0.42 3.53 -14.27
N VAL A 61 0.39 3.10 -13.00
CA VAL A 61 -0.16 1.80 -12.59
C VAL A 61 -1.67 1.74 -12.80
N THR A 62 -2.40 2.80 -12.48
CA THR A 62 -3.86 2.88 -12.68
C THR A 62 -4.20 2.78 -14.17
N THR A 63 -3.45 3.49 -15.01
CA THR A 63 -3.61 3.45 -16.46
C THR A 63 -3.31 2.07 -17.01
N PHE A 64 -2.17 1.47 -16.62
CA PHE A 64 -1.81 0.11 -16.99
C PHE A 64 -2.88 -0.90 -16.59
N ALA A 65 -3.33 -0.88 -15.34
CA ALA A 65 -4.33 -1.82 -14.84
C ALA A 65 -5.67 -1.69 -15.58
N SER A 66 -6.06 -0.47 -15.93
CA SER A 66 -7.29 -0.20 -16.68
C SER A 66 -7.19 -0.67 -18.13
N VAL A 67 -6.09 -0.34 -18.82
CA VAL A 67 -5.88 -0.69 -20.23
C VAL A 67 -5.70 -2.21 -20.37
N TYR A 68 -4.91 -2.85 -19.51
CA TYR A 68 -4.70 -4.30 -19.52
C TYR A 68 -6.02 -5.08 -19.34
N ASN A 69 -6.91 -4.60 -18.46
CA ASN A 69 -8.21 -5.21 -18.23
C ASN A 69 -9.30 -4.79 -19.24
N THR A 70 -8.94 -4.05 -20.30
CA THR A 70 -9.86 -3.60 -21.34
C THR A 70 -9.38 -4.11 -22.71
N TYR A 71 -9.92 -5.25 -23.12
CA TYR A 71 -9.57 -5.90 -24.37
C TYR A 71 -10.76 -6.60 -25.04
N ASP A 72 -10.63 -6.76 -26.35
CA ASP A 72 -11.40 -7.69 -27.15
C ASP A 72 -10.40 -8.58 -27.87
N VAL A 73 -10.53 -9.92 -27.77
CA VAL A 73 -9.59 -10.83 -28.43
C VAL A 73 -9.61 -10.67 -29.96
N ALA A 74 -10.72 -10.18 -30.52
CA ALA A 74 -10.84 -9.86 -31.94
C ALA A 74 -10.12 -8.55 -32.33
N GLN A 75 -9.69 -7.74 -31.37
CA GLN A 75 -9.01 -6.46 -31.57
C GLN A 75 -7.61 -6.47 -30.93
N LYS A 76 -6.89 -7.57 -31.13
CA LYS A 76 -5.57 -7.82 -30.56
C LYS A 76 -4.56 -6.71 -30.88
N ASP A 77 -4.49 -6.27 -32.14
CA ASP A 77 -3.48 -5.31 -32.58
C ASP A 77 -3.72 -3.92 -31.97
N ASP A 78 -4.98 -3.48 -31.87
CA ASP A 78 -5.37 -2.28 -31.12
C ASP A 78 -4.97 -2.40 -29.64
N TYR A 79 -5.26 -3.55 -29.01
CA TYR A 79 -4.88 -3.79 -27.62
C TYR A 79 -3.36 -3.70 -27.43
N GLN A 80 -2.57 -4.32 -28.31
CA GLN A 80 -1.11 -4.23 -28.27
C GLN A 80 -0.61 -2.79 -28.52
N GLN A 81 -1.26 -2.00 -29.36
CA GLN A 81 -0.90 -0.60 -29.58
C GLN A 81 -1.15 0.27 -28.34
N ARG A 82 -2.31 0.10 -27.69
CA ARG A 82 -2.64 0.82 -26.44
C ARG A 82 -1.72 0.47 -25.28
N MET A 83 -1.21 -0.76 -25.23
CA MET A 83 -0.27 -1.21 -24.20
C MET A 83 1.16 -0.72 -24.42
N LYS A 84 1.58 -0.53 -25.67
CA LYS A 84 2.95 -0.15 -26.04
C LYS A 84 3.55 1.04 -25.26
N PRO A 85 2.85 2.19 -25.08
CA PRO A 85 3.43 3.31 -24.34
C PRO A 85 3.57 3.06 -22.83
N LEU A 86 2.84 2.08 -22.29
CA LEU A 86 2.78 1.80 -20.86
C LEU A 86 3.88 0.84 -20.38
N LEU A 87 4.54 0.15 -21.32
CA LEU A 87 5.50 -0.91 -21.02
C LEU A 87 6.91 -0.50 -21.41
N THR A 88 7.91 -1.05 -20.71
CA THR A 88 9.29 -0.99 -21.19
C THR A 88 9.40 -1.73 -22.52
N ALA A 89 10.36 -1.37 -23.38
CA ALA A 89 10.51 -2.00 -24.69
C ALA A 89 10.78 -3.52 -24.58
N GLY A 90 11.57 -3.91 -23.57
CA GLY A 90 11.84 -5.31 -23.26
C GLY A 90 10.57 -6.06 -22.85
N TYR A 91 9.79 -5.48 -21.94
CA TYR A 91 8.56 -6.11 -21.47
C TYR A 91 7.48 -6.17 -22.55
N TYR A 92 7.36 -5.14 -23.39
CA TYR A 92 6.44 -5.13 -24.53
C TYR A 92 6.67 -6.31 -25.49
N THR A 93 7.94 -6.67 -25.71
CA THR A 93 8.30 -7.82 -26.56
C THR A 93 7.82 -9.14 -25.98
N GLN A 94 7.85 -9.30 -24.65
CA GLN A 94 7.32 -10.51 -24.00
C GLN A 94 5.79 -10.49 -23.94
N PHE A 95 5.22 -9.33 -23.59
CA PHE A 95 3.79 -9.09 -23.53
C PHE A 95 3.08 -9.44 -24.86
N THR A 96 3.63 -9.03 -26.00
CA THR A 96 3.07 -9.32 -27.32
C THR A 96 3.07 -10.82 -27.62
N LYS A 97 4.17 -11.53 -27.34
CA LYS A 97 4.24 -13.00 -27.49
C LYS A 97 3.21 -13.73 -26.64
N VAL A 98 3.09 -13.38 -25.36
CA VAL A 98 2.12 -13.97 -24.44
C VAL A 98 0.69 -13.66 -24.90
N THR A 99 0.43 -12.40 -25.25
CA THR A 99 -0.89 -11.95 -25.73
C THR A 99 -1.29 -12.68 -27.02
N ASP A 100 -0.37 -12.87 -27.97
CA ASP A 100 -0.62 -13.62 -29.20
C ASP A 100 -1.07 -15.06 -28.90
N ALA A 101 -0.32 -15.76 -28.05
CA ALA A 101 -0.63 -17.13 -27.67
C ALA A 101 -1.99 -17.23 -26.93
N VAL A 102 -2.20 -16.35 -25.94
CA VAL A 102 -3.43 -16.35 -25.12
C VAL A 102 -4.65 -15.95 -25.95
N PHE A 103 -4.55 -14.90 -26.78
CA PHE A 103 -5.69 -14.44 -27.58
C PHE A 103 -6.02 -15.46 -28.68
N SER A 104 -5.02 -16.12 -29.28
CA SER A 104 -5.26 -17.22 -30.20
C SER A 104 -6.08 -18.34 -29.54
N ALA A 105 -5.75 -18.71 -28.29
CA ALA A 105 -6.49 -19.73 -27.54
C ALA A 105 -7.91 -19.30 -27.13
N LEU A 106 -8.17 -17.99 -27.02
CA LEU A 106 -9.44 -17.42 -26.59
C LEU A 106 -10.33 -16.91 -27.73
N THR A 107 -9.82 -16.85 -28.96
CA THR A 107 -10.53 -16.28 -30.12
C THR A 107 -11.85 -17.01 -30.38
N SER A 108 -11.87 -18.34 -30.30
CA SER A 108 -13.10 -19.14 -30.49
C SER A 108 -14.18 -18.85 -29.43
N LYS A 109 -13.77 -18.41 -28.24
CA LYS A 109 -14.67 -18.01 -27.15
C LYS A 109 -15.16 -16.58 -27.27
N LYS A 110 -14.64 -15.80 -28.23
CA LYS A 110 -14.97 -14.38 -28.42
C LYS A 110 -14.85 -13.61 -27.10
N GLN A 111 -13.77 -13.88 -26.35
CA GLN A 111 -13.60 -13.34 -25.01
C GLN A 111 -13.33 -11.83 -25.06
N LYS A 112 -13.94 -11.09 -24.14
CA LYS A 112 -13.70 -9.66 -23.94
C LYS A 112 -13.58 -9.38 -22.45
N SER A 113 -12.81 -8.36 -22.11
CA SER A 113 -12.76 -7.79 -20.77
C SER A 113 -13.01 -6.30 -20.85
N GLY A 114 -13.74 -5.77 -19.87
CA GLY A 114 -14.03 -4.35 -19.77
C GLY A 114 -14.55 -3.95 -18.40
N SER A 115 -15.03 -2.72 -18.31
CA SER A 115 -15.45 -2.09 -17.05
C SER A 115 -14.39 -2.24 -15.94
N PRO A 116 -13.11 -1.87 -16.19
CA PRO A 116 -12.10 -1.93 -15.15
C PRO A 116 -12.48 -0.98 -14.01
N GLN A 117 -12.25 -1.42 -12.79
CA GLN A 117 -12.44 -0.66 -11.57
C GLN A 117 -11.17 -0.81 -10.74
N VAL A 118 -10.25 0.15 -10.85
CA VAL A 118 -9.07 0.22 -10.00
C VAL A 118 -9.53 0.68 -8.62
N LEU A 119 -9.41 -0.22 -7.63
CA LEU A 119 -9.89 0.01 -6.27
C LEU A 119 -8.85 0.74 -5.43
N SER A 120 -7.58 0.38 -5.60
CA SER A 120 -6.47 0.98 -4.88
C SER A 120 -5.15 0.69 -5.59
N VAL A 121 -4.21 1.60 -5.42
CA VAL A 121 -2.78 1.43 -5.71
C VAL A 121 -2.02 1.81 -4.44
N ALA A 122 -1.06 0.99 -4.06
CA ALA A 122 -0.16 1.27 -2.93
C ALA A 122 1.28 1.08 -3.40
N ILE A 123 2.12 2.09 -3.22
CA ILE A 123 3.54 2.00 -3.55
C ILE A 123 4.25 1.33 -2.37
N SER A 124 4.96 0.25 -2.64
CA SER A 124 5.75 -0.47 -1.64
C SER A 124 7.22 -0.07 -1.64
N ASP A 125 7.70 0.46 -2.76
CA ASP A 125 9.09 0.86 -2.97
C ASP A 125 9.16 1.92 -4.09
N LEU A 126 9.99 2.94 -3.92
CA LEU A 126 10.17 4.04 -4.88
C LEU A 126 11.58 4.60 -4.76
N ASP A 127 12.32 4.51 -5.86
CA ASP A 127 13.65 5.05 -6.08
C ASP A 127 13.64 6.00 -7.30
N ASP A 128 14.77 6.64 -7.60
CA ASP A 128 14.91 7.60 -8.72
C ASP A 128 14.52 7.02 -10.10
N ASP A 129 14.77 5.73 -10.34
CA ASP A 129 14.58 5.08 -11.63
C ASP A 129 13.74 3.79 -11.60
N SER A 130 13.28 3.37 -10.42
CA SER A 130 12.46 2.17 -10.25
C SER A 130 11.37 2.35 -9.19
N ALA A 131 10.27 1.62 -9.34
CA ALA A 131 9.19 1.62 -8.36
C ALA A 131 8.49 0.26 -8.31
N VAL A 132 7.96 -0.10 -7.15
CA VAL A 132 7.10 -1.27 -6.96
C VAL A 132 5.77 -0.84 -6.36
N ALA A 133 4.67 -1.26 -6.98
CA ALA A 133 3.33 -0.94 -6.53
C ALA A 133 2.43 -2.17 -6.50
N LEU A 134 1.55 -2.23 -5.51
CA LEU A 134 0.45 -3.19 -5.43
C LEU A 134 -0.83 -2.53 -5.97
N VAL A 135 -1.52 -3.20 -6.89
CA VAL A 135 -2.79 -2.73 -7.44
C VAL A 135 -3.90 -3.75 -7.26
N ALA A 136 -5.06 -3.25 -6.83
CA ALA A 136 -6.30 -3.99 -6.79
C ALA A 136 -7.23 -3.50 -7.91
N VAL A 137 -7.57 -4.38 -8.84
CA VAL A 137 -8.47 -4.05 -9.96
C VAL A 137 -9.53 -5.12 -10.13
N ASN A 138 -10.77 -4.70 -10.33
CA ASN A 138 -11.84 -5.59 -10.77
C ASN A 138 -12.11 -5.36 -12.26
N ALA A 139 -12.49 -6.41 -12.98
CA ALA A 139 -12.91 -6.29 -14.37
C ALA A 139 -13.98 -7.31 -14.70
N SER A 140 -14.81 -7.00 -15.68
CA SER A 140 -15.88 -7.86 -16.15
C SER A 140 -15.42 -8.62 -17.40
N ILE A 141 -15.43 -9.96 -17.34
CA ILE A 141 -15.04 -10.82 -18.47
C ILE A 141 -16.27 -11.49 -19.06
N THR A 142 -16.43 -11.39 -20.38
CA THR A 142 -17.51 -12.01 -21.14
C THR A 142 -16.92 -12.97 -22.18
N SER A 143 -17.60 -14.09 -22.44
CA SER A 143 -17.23 -15.05 -23.50
C SER A 143 -18.44 -15.32 -24.38
N GLY A 144 -18.45 -14.76 -25.60
CA GLY A 144 -19.59 -14.86 -26.51
C GLY A 144 -20.87 -14.31 -25.89
N ASN A 145 -21.92 -15.13 -25.82
CA ASN A 145 -23.22 -14.76 -25.27
C ASN A 145 -23.40 -15.13 -23.78
N GLN A 146 -22.33 -15.55 -23.11
CA GLN A 146 -22.39 -15.90 -21.68
C GLN A 146 -22.54 -14.66 -20.81
N ALA A 147 -23.11 -14.84 -19.61
CA ALA A 147 -23.15 -13.79 -18.61
C ALA A 147 -21.74 -13.34 -18.23
N ALA A 148 -21.58 -12.04 -17.99
CA ALA A 148 -20.30 -11.47 -17.62
C ALA A 148 -19.92 -11.92 -16.20
N VAL A 149 -18.64 -12.26 -16.01
CA VAL A 149 -18.10 -12.69 -14.71
C VAL A 149 -17.11 -11.66 -14.22
N VAL A 150 -17.36 -11.12 -13.02
CA VAL A 150 -16.42 -10.19 -12.37
C VAL A 150 -15.21 -10.98 -11.87
N ARG A 151 -14.02 -10.58 -12.33
CA ARG A 151 -12.74 -11.02 -11.80
C ARG A 151 -12.15 -9.95 -10.92
N ARG A 152 -11.47 -10.39 -9.86
CA ARG A 152 -10.77 -9.54 -8.89
C ARG A 152 -9.29 -9.88 -8.97
N PHE A 153 -8.51 -8.96 -9.50
CA PHE A 153 -7.08 -9.12 -9.68
C PHE A 153 -6.32 -8.35 -8.61
N ARG A 154 -5.21 -8.93 -8.17
CA ARG A 154 -4.25 -8.32 -7.26
C ARG A 154 -2.89 -8.51 -7.88
N TRP A 155 -2.22 -7.42 -8.19
CA TRP A 155 -0.94 -7.45 -8.88
C TRP A 155 0.12 -6.68 -8.12
N GLN A 156 1.33 -7.24 -8.09
CA GLN A 156 2.54 -6.46 -7.87
C GLN A 156 3.04 -6.01 -9.24
N VAL A 157 3.27 -4.71 -9.40
CA VAL A 157 3.70 -4.07 -10.64
C VAL A 157 5.07 -3.45 -10.38
N THR A 158 6.05 -3.83 -11.18
CA THR A 158 7.39 -3.22 -11.18
C THR A 158 7.48 -2.24 -12.33
N LEU A 159 7.91 -1.02 -12.05
CA LEU A 159 8.09 0.04 -13.02
C LEU A 159 9.56 0.42 -13.11
N ASN A 160 9.98 0.81 -14.31
CA ASN A 160 11.26 1.46 -14.54
C ASN A 160 11.00 2.80 -15.23
N ARG A 161 11.78 3.80 -14.86
CA ARG A 161 11.76 5.11 -15.50
C ARG A 161 12.35 5.00 -16.91
N SER A 162 11.66 5.57 -17.89
CA SER A 162 12.08 5.64 -19.28
C SER A 162 11.96 7.09 -19.77
N GLY A 163 13.02 7.87 -19.57
CA GLY A 163 12.97 9.32 -19.74
C GLY A 163 12.22 9.96 -18.57
N ASN A 164 11.14 10.67 -18.87
CA ASN A 164 10.27 11.30 -17.86
C ASN A 164 9.04 10.44 -17.50
N ASP A 165 8.90 9.25 -18.12
CA ASP A 165 7.72 8.41 -17.93
C ASP A 165 8.04 7.17 -17.08
N TRP A 166 7.14 6.84 -16.17
CA TRP A 166 7.10 5.54 -15.51
C TRP A 166 6.50 4.48 -16.43
N ARG A 167 7.24 3.39 -16.69
CA ARG A 167 6.77 2.29 -17.55
C ARG A 167 6.83 0.97 -16.84
N VAL A 168 5.80 0.15 -17.02
CA VAL A 168 5.73 -1.18 -16.43
C VAL A 168 6.76 -2.08 -17.08
N ASN A 169 7.65 -2.61 -16.25
CA ASN A 169 8.69 -3.55 -16.65
C ASN A 169 8.27 -5.01 -16.39
N GLN A 170 7.40 -5.24 -15.40
CA GLN A 170 6.81 -6.54 -15.10
C GLN A 170 5.57 -6.36 -14.22
N PHE A 171 4.68 -7.36 -14.21
CA PHE A 171 3.74 -7.53 -13.10
C PHE A 171 3.45 -9.00 -12.84
N ASP A 172 3.09 -9.32 -11.60
CA ASP A 172 2.81 -10.67 -11.13
C ASP A 172 1.51 -10.72 -10.33
N SER A 173 0.81 -11.86 -10.39
CA SER A 173 -0.37 -12.07 -9.56
C SER A 173 0.00 -12.33 -8.11
N VAL A 174 -0.59 -11.55 -7.20
CA VAL A 174 -0.51 -11.80 -5.77
C VAL A 174 -1.48 -12.93 -5.43
N THR A 175 -0.94 -14.12 -5.22
CA THR A 175 -1.71 -15.24 -4.68
C THR A 175 -1.99 -15.00 -3.19
N PRO A 176 -3.22 -15.18 -2.71
CA PRO A 176 -3.47 -15.22 -1.28
C PRO A 176 -2.62 -16.35 -0.69
N VAL A 177 -1.75 -16.02 0.27
CA VAL A 177 -1.23 -17.04 1.17
C VAL A 177 -2.43 -17.55 1.97
N GLU A 178 -2.74 -18.84 1.86
CA GLU A 178 -3.66 -19.46 2.81
C GLU A 178 -3.04 -19.25 4.19
N ALA A 179 -3.70 -18.44 5.02
CA ALA A 179 -3.33 -18.35 6.42
C ALA A 179 -3.64 -19.72 7.03
N THR A 180 -2.63 -20.60 7.09
CA THR A 180 -2.65 -21.68 8.06
C THR A 180 -2.61 -20.98 9.42
N ALA A 181 -3.78 -20.81 10.03
CA ALA A 181 -3.85 -20.53 11.45
C ALA A 181 -3.14 -21.69 12.14
N GLY A 182 -1.85 -21.51 12.45
CA GLY A 182 -1.10 -22.47 13.26
C GLY A 182 -1.87 -22.66 14.54
N ASP A 183 -2.23 -23.91 14.84
CA ASP A 183 -2.86 -24.40 16.06
C ASP A 183 -3.25 -23.31 17.07
N ALA A 184 -4.34 -22.60 16.76
CA ALA A 184 -5.11 -21.96 17.81
C ALA A 184 -5.78 -23.11 18.57
N THR A 185 -5.05 -23.70 19.52
CA THR A 185 -5.58 -24.58 20.54
C THR A 185 -6.75 -23.83 21.17
N THR A 186 -7.94 -24.12 20.69
CA THR A 186 -9.17 -23.66 21.31
C THR A 186 -9.23 -24.43 22.63
N PRO A 187 -9.22 -23.80 23.82
CA PRO A 187 -9.50 -24.54 25.03
C PRO A 187 -10.97 -24.94 24.96
N THR A 188 -11.24 -26.16 24.49
CA THR A 188 -12.54 -26.81 24.58
C THR A 188 -12.93 -26.83 26.06
N PRO A 189 -14.10 -26.30 26.46
CA PRO A 189 -14.57 -26.42 27.83
C PRO A 189 -14.72 -27.91 28.16
N SER A 190 -14.11 -28.29 29.27
CA SER A 190 -14.03 -29.63 29.84
C SER A 190 -15.39 -30.36 29.84
N ALA A 191 -15.51 -31.41 29.03
CA ALA A 191 -16.49 -32.48 29.25
C ALA A 191 -15.73 -33.65 29.92
N SER A 192 -15.94 -33.79 31.22
CA SER A 192 -15.43 -34.91 32.03
C SER A 192 -16.09 -36.25 31.61
N PRO A 193 -15.44 -37.40 31.88
CA PRO A 193 -15.52 -38.62 31.08
C PRO A 193 -16.60 -39.60 31.57
N SER A 194 -17.01 -40.55 30.72
CA SER A 194 -16.85 -42.00 30.98
C SER A 194 -17.67 -42.89 30.05
N ALA A 195 -16.97 -43.95 29.63
CA ALA A 195 -17.41 -45.33 29.50
C ALA A 195 -18.26 -45.76 28.29
N GLY A 196 -17.71 -46.73 27.55
CA GLY A 196 -18.52 -47.72 26.85
C GLY A 196 -17.87 -48.38 25.64
N ALA A 197 -16.66 -48.93 25.78
CA ALA A 197 -16.26 -50.01 24.87
C ALA A 197 -16.93 -51.31 25.33
N SER A 198 -17.61 -52.01 24.44
CA SER A 198 -17.82 -53.46 24.55
C SER A 198 -17.96 -54.09 23.16
N PRO A 199 -17.50 -55.34 23.00
CA PRO A 199 -16.96 -55.86 21.74
C PRO A 199 -17.90 -56.86 21.02
N SER A 200 -17.65 -57.02 19.73
CA SER A 200 -17.72 -58.23 18.88
C SER A 200 -18.92 -59.19 18.93
N GLU A 201 -19.45 -59.47 17.74
CA GLU A 201 -20.36 -60.55 17.33
C GLU A 201 -19.99 -61.98 17.82
N GLY A 202 -21.03 -62.78 18.13
CA GLY A 202 -21.08 -64.23 17.86
C GLY A 202 -21.37 -65.17 19.05
N GLY A 203 -22.54 -65.84 19.05
CA GLY A 203 -22.71 -67.12 19.75
C GLY A 203 -24.11 -67.45 20.32
N GLN A 204 -24.91 -68.15 19.49
CA GLN A 204 -26.16 -68.92 19.77
C GLN A 204 -27.47 -68.17 19.99
#